data_AF-A0A7S1S591-F1
#
_entry.id   AF-A0A7S1S591-F1
#
_cell.length_a   1.000
_cell.length_b   1.000
_cell.length_c   1.000
_cell.angle_alpha   90.00
_cell.angle_beta   90.00
_cell.angle_gamma   90.00
#
_symmetry.space_group_name_H-M   'P 1'
#
loop_
_entity.id
_entity.type
_entity.pdbx_description
1 polymer ?
#
loop_
_entity_poly.entity_id
_entity_poly.type
_entity_poly.pdbx_seq_one_letter_code
_entity_poly.pdbx_strand_id
1 'polypeptide(L)'
;KHISARQASFYARACARSREETDMGLVAKRVTDALRRHVDSIDQECDELFLGLRCISEDGFTRDDFVAFLRSRWGEGFFPKDAVVRWVSEHLGAGAGGLTCQALLERVLRVCYRTLRPAVMTDNGQVLRRLAADEVIELRARPKRDVGTGVARIRGRVGEDGLVGSVMVQGNDGTRFLGG
;
A
#
# COMPACT_ATOMS: atom_id res chain seq x y z
N LYS A 1 47.19 -24.15 -17.14
CA LYS A 1 46.79 -23.07 -16.20
C LYS A 1 45.82 -22.06 -16.88
N HIS A 2 44.69 -22.49 -17.47
CA HIS A 2 43.81 -21.59 -18.26
C HIS A 2 42.31 -21.64 -17.92
N ILE A 3 41.90 -22.28 -16.82
CA ILE A 3 40.47 -22.45 -16.46
C ILE A 3 39.92 -21.26 -15.61
N SER A 4 40.79 -20.37 -15.12
CA SER A 4 40.47 -19.39 -14.07
C SER A 4 39.55 -18.23 -14.49
N ALA A 5 39.68 -17.70 -15.72
CA ALA A 5 38.95 -16.48 -16.11
C ALA A 5 37.45 -16.72 -16.39
N ARG A 6 37.10 -17.86 -17.00
CA ARG A 6 35.70 -18.21 -17.31
C ARG A 6 34.90 -18.51 -16.04
N GLN A 7 35.48 -19.29 -15.11
CA GLN A 7 34.88 -19.54 -13.80
C GLN A 7 34.73 -18.25 -13.00
N ALA A 8 35.76 -17.40 -12.93
CA ALA A 8 35.67 -16.11 -12.23
C ALA A 8 34.57 -15.20 -12.82
N SER A 9 34.42 -15.16 -14.14
CA SER A 9 33.35 -14.38 -14.78
C SER A 9 31.94 -14.95 -14.50
N PHE A 10 31.82 -16.26 -14.38
CA PHE A 10 30.57 -16.94 -14.04
C PHE A 10 30.19 -16.67 -12.58
N TYR A 11 31.15 -16.78 -11.65
CA TYR A 11 30.94 -16.47 -10.23
C TYR A 11 30.66 -14.98 -10.00
N ALA A 12 31.34 -14.07 -10.71
CA ALA A 12 31.06 -12.64 -10.63
C ALA A 12 29.65 -12.29 -11.10
N ARG A 13 29.18 -12.89 -12.20
CA ARG A 13 27.80 -12.73 -12.68
C ARG A 13 26.79 -13.37 -11.73
N ALA A 14 27.08 -14.55 -11.19
CA ALA A 14 26.21 -15.21 -10.21
C ALA A 14 26.11 -14.40 -8.90
N CYS A 15 27.22 -13.83 -8.41
CA CYS A 15 27.23 -12.94 -7.25
C CYS A 15 26.55 -11.59 -7.55
N ALA A 16 26.76 -11.00 -8.73
CA ALA A 16 26.07 -9.78 -9.13
C ALA A 16 24.55 -10.00 -9.23
N ARG A 17 24.13 -11.11 -9.85
CA ARG A 17 22.71 -11.49 -9.96
C ARG A 17 22.11 -11.81 -8.59
N SER A 18 22.85 -12.51 -7.72
CA SER A 18 22.43 -12.77 -6.34
C SER A 18 22.33 -11.49 -5.49
N ARG A 19 23.22 -10.50 -5.70
CA ARG A 19 23.17 -9.19 -5.04
C ARG A 19 22.01 -8.33 -5.54
N GLU A 20 21.73 -8.36 -6.84
CA GLU A 20 20.60 -7.65 -7.44
C GLU A 20 19.26 -8.30 -7.05
N GLU A 21 19.20 -9.64 -6.98
CA GLU A 21 18.03 -10.40 -6.53
C GLU A 21 17.78 -10.28 -5.01
N THR A 22 18.78 -9.89 -4.22
CA THR A 22 18.68 -9.62 -2.78
C THR A 22 18.77 -8.14 -2.42
N ASP A 23 18.75 -7.26 -3.43
CA ASP A 23 18.68 -5.82 -3.20
C ASP A 23 17.37 -5.51 -2.46
N MET A 24 17.50 -5.09 -1.21
CA MET A 24 16.36 -4.80 -0.34
C MET A 24 15.47 -3.70 -0.91
N GLY A 25 16.01 -2.77 -1.71
CA GLY A 25 15.24 -1.76 -2.42
C GLY A 25 14.35 -2.36 -3.51
N LEU A 26 14.87 -3.32 -4.28
CA LEU A 26 14.11 -4.03 -5.30
C LEU A 26 13.03 -4.94 -4.67
N VAL A 27 13.38 -5.63 -3.57
CA VAL A 27 12.44 -6.44 -2.80
C VAL A 27 11.31 -5.57 -2.26
N ALA A 28 11.62 -4.45 -1.60
CA ALA A 28 10.62 -3.53 -1.08
C ALA A 28 9.68 -3.00 -2.16
N LYS A 29 10.23 -2.61 -3.32
CA LYS A 29 9.45 -2.16 -4.48
C LYS A 29 8.51 -3.26 -4.97
N ARG A 30 9.02 -4.48 -5.19
CA ARG A 30 8.21 -5.61 -5.67
C ARG A 30 7.11 -6.02 -4.69
N VAL A 31 7.41 -6.03 -3.40
CA VAL A 31 6.41 -6.29 -2.35
C VAL A 31 5.31 -5.23 -2.39
N THR A 32 5.69 -3.94 -2.43
CA THR A 32 4.74 -2.83 -2.51
C THR A 32 3.88 -2.91 -3.77
N ASP A 33 4.47 -3.22 -4.93
CA ASP A 33 3.74 -3.36 -6.18
C ASP A 33 2.77 -4.56 -6.16
N ALA A 34 3.17 -5.70 -5.57
CA ALA A 34 2.31 -6.86 -5.40
C ALA A 34 1.10 -6.55 -4.50
N LEU A 35 1.33 -5.82 -3.41
CA LEU A 35 0.27 -5.35 -2.52
C LEU A 35 -0.68 -4.38 -3.21
N ARG A 36 -0.16 -3.38 -3.93
CA ARG A 36 -0.97 -2.40 -4.69
C ARG A 36 -1.86 -3.09 -5.71
N ARG A 37 -1.30 -3.99 -6.53
CA ARG A 37 -2.08 -4.76 -7.52
C ARG A 37 -3.19 -5.58 -6.88
N HIS A 38 -2.92 -6.18 -5.72
CA HIS A 38 -3.94 -6.95 -5.04
C HIS A 38 -5.06 -6.05 -4.48
N VAL A 39 -4.71 -4.92 -3.89
CA VAL A 39 -5.71 -3.93 -3.48
C VAL A 39 -6.51 -3.45 -4.69
N ASP A 40 -5.87 -3.20 -5.83
CA ASP A 40 -6.51 -2.87 -7.11
C ASP A 40 -7.48 -3.93 -7.60
N SER A 41 -7.19 -5.21 -7.37
CA SER A 41 -8.06 -6.33 -7.73
C SER A 41 -9.27 -6.54 -6.81
N ILE A 42 -9.28 -5.97 -5.61
CA ILE A 42 -10.41 -6.10 -4.68
C ILE A 42 -11.53 -5.12 -5.08
N ASP A 43 -12.75 -5.64 -5.16
CA ASP A 43 -13.94 -4.91 -5.60
C ASP A 43 -14.27 -3.70 -4.71
N GLN A 44 -14.90 -2.68 -5.29
CA GLN A 44 -15.11 -1.34 -4.71
C GLN A 44 -16.13 -1.31 -3.55
N GLU A 45 -16.84 -2.40 -3.30
CA GLU A 45 -17.90 -2.45 -2.29
C GLU A 45 -17.38 -2.60 -0.86
N CYS A 46 -16.12 -3.01 -0.65
CA CYS A 46 -15.52 -2.97 0.67
C CYS A 46 -15.22 -1.51 1.09
N ASP A 47 -16.02 -1.00 2.02
CA ASP A 47 -15.91 0.36 2.56
C ASP A 47 -14.56 0.67 3.24
N GLU A 48 -13.76 -0.36 3.50
CA GLU A 48 -12.41 -0.20 4.03
C GLU A 48 -11.42 -0.88 3.07
N LEU A 49 -10.48 -0.09 2.53
CA LEU A 49 -9.37 -0.55 1.68
C LEU A 49 -8.60 -1.73 2.28
N PHE A 50 -8.66 -1.87 3.60
CA PHE A 50 -7.89 -2.81 4.41
C PHE A 50 -8.68 -4.07 4.78
N LEU A 51 -10.00 -4.12 4.58
CA LEU A 51 -10.81 -5.32 4.85
C LEU A 51 -10.57 -6.40 3.80
N GLY A 52 -10.38 -6.04 2.53
CA GLY A 52 -10.13 -7.00 1.45
C GLY A 52 -8.88 -7.87 1.62
N LEU A 53 -7.92 -7.40 2.44
CA LEU A 53 -6.72 -8.15 2.83
C LEU A 53 -6.86 -8.88 4.17
N ARG A 54 -7.90 -8.55 4.97
CA ARG A 54 -8.30 -9.32 6.16
C ARG A 54 -9.04 -10.61 5.79
N CYS A 55 -9.52 -10.76 4.55
CA CYS A 55 -10.24 -11.94 4.07
C CYS A 55 -9.44 -13.26 4.05
N ILE A 56 -8.19 -13.28 4.53
CA ILE A 56 -7.34 -14.48 4.47
C ILE A 56 -7.51 -15.36 5.72
N SER A 57 -7.91 -14.80 6.88
CA SER A 57 -8.31 -15.61 8.04
C SER A 57 -8.92 -14.75 9.17
N GLU A 58 -9.91 -15.29 9.90
CA GLU A 58 -10.48 -14.68 11.12
C GLU A 58 -9.46 -14.59 12.27
N ASP A 59 -8.45 -15.48 12.29
CA ASP A 59 -7.39 -15.57 13.30
C ASP A 59 -6.20 -14.64 13.02
N GLY A 60 -6.34 -13.74 12.04
CA GLY A 60 -5.25 -12.91 11.55
C GLY A 60 -4.42 -13.64 10.51
N PHE A 61 -3.25 -13.11 10.20
CA PHE A 61 -2.47 -13.58 9.06
C PHE A 61 -1.04 -13.81 9.49
N THR A 62 -0.58 -15.06 9.36
CA THR A 62 0.76 -15.40 9.84
C THR A 62 1.82 -14.85 8.90
N ARG A 63 3.07 -14.79 9.39
CA ARG A 63 4.21 -14.43 8.54
C ARG A 63 4.33 -15.35 7.33
N ASP A 64 4.09 -16.65 7.52
CA ASP A 64 4.21 -17.65 6.46
C ASP A 64 3.10 -17.51 5.43
N ASP A 65 1.88 -17.18 5.85
CA ASP A 65 0.78 -16.84 4.94
C ASP A 65 1.13 -15.62 4.09
N PHE A 66 1.79 -14.60 4.67
CA PHE A 66 2.22 -13.43 3.90
C PHE A 66 3.28 -13.74 2.88
N VAL A 67 4.26 -14.55 3.26
CA VAL A 67 5.32 -14.96 2.34
C VAL A 67 4.73 -15.81 1.21
N ALA A 68 3.76 -16.69 1.50
CA ALA A 68 3.04 -17.47 0.50
C ALA A 68 2.19 -16.59 -0.43
N PHE A 69 1.52 -15.58 0.12
CA PHE A 69 0.78 -14.58 -0.63
C PHE A 69 1.70 -13.81 -1.60
N LEU A 70 2.84 -13.31 -1.12
CA LEU A 70 3.80 -12.59 -1.96
C LEU A 70 4.41 -13.49 -3.02
N ARG A 71 4.68 -14.75 -2.69
CA ARG A 71 5.20 -15.75 -3.64
C ARG A 71 4.22 -15.99 -4.79
N SER A 72 2.93 -16.17 -4.50
CA SER A 72 1.91 -16.40 -5.54
C SER A 72 1.70 -15.19 -6.47
N ARG A 73 2.11 -13.99 -6.04
CA ARG A 73 1.96 -12.71 -6.78
C ARG A 73 3.28 -12.09 -7.23
N TRP A 74 4.39 -12.81 -7.09
CA TRP A 74 5.71 -12.28 -7.44
C TRP A 74 5.91 -12.11 -8.95
N GLY A 75 5.11 -12.83 -9.75
CA GLY A 75 5.24 -12.88 -11.21
C GLY A 75 6.43 -13.75 -11.65
N GLU A 76 6.95 -13.46 -12.84
CA GLU A 76 8.10 -14.19 -13.39
C GLU A 76 9.41 -13.84 -12.67
N GLY A 77 10.27 -14.85 -12.53
CA GLY A 77 11.62 -14.72 -11.99
C GLY A 77 11.82 -15.38 -10.62
N PHE A 78 13.01 -15.19 -10.07
CA PHE A 78 13.38 -15.72 -8.77
C PHE A 78 12.62 -15.02 -7.63
N PHE A 79 12.05 -15.80 -6.72
CA PHE A 79 11.45 -15.30 -5.48
C PHE A 79 12.50 -15.36 -4.36
N PRO A 80 13.07 -14.21 -3.94
CA PRO A 80 14.11 -14.16 -2.92
C PRO A 80 13.50 -14.32 -1.54
N LYS A 81 13.09 -15.55 -1.20
CA LYS A 81 12.34 -15.88 0.03
C LYS A 81 12.97 -15.27 1.28
N ASP A 82 14.28 -15.42 1.46
CA ASP A 82 14.96 -14.96 2.67
C ASP A 82 14.98 -13.42 2.79
N ALA A 83 15.14 -12.71 1.67
CA ALA A 83 15.09 -11.26 1.63
C ALA A 83 13.67 -10.74 1.87
N VAL A 84 12.66 -11.42 1.33
CA VAL A 84 11.24 -11.12 1.60
C VAL A 84 10.94 -11.36 3.09
N VAL A 85 11.31 -12.50 3.66
CA VAL A 85 11.12 -12.80 5.09
C VAL A 85 11.79 -11.74 5.97
N ARG A 86 13.01 -11.31 5.61
CA ARG A 86 13.71 -10.23 6.31
C ARG A 86 12.93 -8.92 6.23
N TRP A 87 12.56 -8.49 5.02
CA TRP A 87 11.80 -7.26 4.80
C TRP A 87 10.48 -7.27 5.59
N VAL A 88 9.76 -8.38 5.51
CA VAL A 88 8.50 -8.63 6.22
C VAL A 88 8.71 -8.51 7.73
N SER A 89 9.79 -9.07 8.27
CA SER A 89 10.11 -9.00 9.70
C SER A 89 10.45 -7.59 10.17
N GLU A 90 11.19 -6.83 9.35
CA GLU A 90 11.54 -5.43 9.63
C GLU A 90 10.31 -4.51 9.62
N HIS A 91 9.35 -4.76 8.72
CA HIS A 91 8.20 -3.88 8.53
C HIS A 91 6.98 -4.28 9.37
N LEU A 92 6.89 -5.53 9.82
CA LEU A 92 5.81 -5.98 10.70
C LEU A 92 6.06 -5.63 12.19
N GLY A 93 7.31 -5.49 12.64
CA GLY A 93 7.62 -5.21 14.05
C GLY A 93 7.51 -6.45 14.95
N ALA A 94 8.13 -6.40 16.13
CA ALA A 94 8.16 -7.50 17.10
C ALA A 94 7.12 -7.26 18.21
N GLY A 95 5.91 -7.79 18.06
CA GLY A 95 4.86 -7.75 19.08
C GLY A 95 4.36 -9.16 19.42
N ALA A 96 4.10 -9.41 20.71
CA ALA A 96 3.77 -10.73 21.28
C ALA A 96 2.32 -11.22 21.02
N GLY A 97 1.53 -10.49 20.24
CA GLY A 97 0.22 -10.92 19.76
C GLY A 97 0.20 -10.74 18.25
N GLY A 98 -0.22 -11.78 17.52
CA GLY A 98 -0.20 -11.87 16.06
C GLY A 98 -0.33 -10.52 15.35
N LEU A 99 0.65 -10.25 14.50
CA LEU A 99 0.72 -9.06 13.68
C LEU A 99 -0.52 -9.01 12.78
N THR A 100 -1.31 -7.96 12.87
CA THR A 100 -2.40 -7.78 11.92
C THR A 100 -1.81 -7.22 10.63
N CYS A 101 -2.12 -7.85 9.48
CA CYS A 101 -1.84 -7.30 8.14
C CYS A 101 -2.11 -5.80 8.05
N GLN A 102 -3.13 -5.35 8.77
CA GLN A 102 -3.53 -3.97 8.87
C GLN A 102 -2.36 -3.00 9.15
N ALA A 103 -1.51 -3.26 10.14
CA ALA A 103 -0.42 -2.34 10.48
C ALA A 103 0.63 -2.23 9.35
N LEU A 104 0.92 -3.36 8.69
CA LEU A 104 1.81 -3.37 7.53
C LEU A 104 1.21 -2.62 6.35
N LEU A 105 -0.08 -2.85 6.07
CA LEU A 105 -0.79 -2.21 4.97
C LEU A 105 -0.94 -0.71 5.20
N GLU A 106 -1.25 -0.28 6.42
CA GLU A 106 -1.26 1.13 6.78
C GLU A 106 0.12 1.79 6.60
N ARG A 107 1.22 1.05 6.79
CA ARG A 107 2.57 1.57 6.56
C ARG A 107 2.99 1.56 5.09
N VAL A 108 2.65 0.51 4.34
CA VAL A 108 3.18 0.25 2.99
C VAL A 108 2.26 0.82 1.90
N LEU A 109 0.95 0.85 2.15
CA LEU A 109 -0.08 1.34 1.23
C LEU A 109 -0.67 2.67 1.69
N ARG A 110 0.06 3.45 2.50
CA ARG A 110 -0.37 4.78 2.92
C ARG A 110 -0.48 5.70 1.70
N VAL A 111 -1.69 5.84 1.17
CA VAL A 111 -2.00 6.80 0.12
C VAL A 111 -2.40 8.09 0.82
N CYS A 112 -1.63 9.15 0.59
CA CYS A 112 -1.93 10.47 1.11
C CYS A 112 -2.37 11.38 -0.03
N TYR A 113 -3.38 12.20 0.23
CA TYR A 113 -3.78 13.30 -0.63
C TYR A 113 -3.41 14.60 0.05
N ARG A 114 -2.84 15.53 -0.71
CA ARG A 114 -2.67 16.91 -0.28
C ARG A 114 -3.87 17.74 -0.71
N THR A 115 -4.39 18.55 0.20
CA THR A 115 -5.45 19.50 -0.08
C THR A 115 -4.86 20.65 -0.90
N LEU A 116 -5.28 20.81 -2.15
CA LEU A 116 -4.81 21.87 -3.05
C LEU A 116 -5.54 23.20 -2.82
N ARG A 117 -6.79 23.11 -2.36
CA ARG A 117 -7.70 24.24 -2.15
C ARG A 117 -8.60 23.95 -0.95
N PRO A 118 -9.09 24.97 -0.23
CA PRO A 118 -9.97 24.73 0.90
C PRO A 118 -11.17 23.85 0.54
N ALA A 119 -11.31 22.73 1.25
CA ALA A 119 -12.29 21.69 0.95
C ALA A 119 -13.17 21.42 2.17
N VAL A 120 -14.41 20.99 1.94
CA VAL A 120 -15.32 20.62 3.04
C VAL A 120 -15.22 19.13 3.27
N MET A 121 -15.01 18.75 4.53
CA MET A 121 -15.06 17.36 4.98
C MET A 121 -16.42 17.07 5.60
N THR A 122 -17.03 15.96 5.19
CA THR A 122 -18.35 15.53 5.66
C THR A 122 -18.36 14.09 6.10
N ASP A 123 -19.19 13.72 7.08
CA ASP A 123 -19.48 12.33 7.41
C ASP A 123 -21.00 12.15 7.52
N ASN A 124 -21.55 11.16 6.84
CA ASN A 124 -23.00 10.90 6.78
C ASN A 124 -23.86 12.15 6.49
N GLY A 125 -23.38 13.03 5.61
CA GLY A 125 -24.07 14.26 5.21
C GLY A 125 -23.88 15.46 6.15
N GLN A 126 -23.24 15.29 7.30
CA GLN A 126 -22.91 16.38 8.21
C GLN A 126 -21.53 16.96 7.90
N VAL A 127 -21.40 18.28 7.96
CA VAL A 127 -20.10 18.96 7.82
C VAL A 127 -19.30 18.77 9.11
N LEU A 128 -18.14 18.11 9.01
CA LEU A 128 -17.22 17.95 10.13
C LEU A 128 -16.32 19.17 10.30
N ARG A 129 -15.65 19.58 9.21
CA ARG A 129 -14.78 20.76 9.18
C ARG A 129 -14.50 21.21 7.77
N ARG A 130 -13.84 22.37 7.66
CA ARG A 130 -13.20 22.83 6.42
C ARG A 130 -11.70 22.58 6.53
N LEU A 131 -11.12 21.97 5.51
CA LEU A 131 -9.70 21.72 5.36
C LEU A 131 -9.05 22.94 4.71
N ALA A 132 -7.88 23.33 5.21
CA ALA A 132 -7.02 24.34 4.62
C ALA A 132 -6.20 23.73 3.46
N ALA A 133 -5.62 24.60 2.63
CA ALA A 133 -4.62 24.17 1.66
C ALA A 133 -3.42 23.54 2.38
N ASP A 134 -2.77 22.60 1.71
CA ASP A 134 -1.62 21.81 2.16
C ASP A 134 -1.87 20.84 3.32
N GLU A 135 -3.09 20.78 3.87
CA GLU A 135 -3.47 19.70 4.79
C GLU A 135 -3.38 18.32 4.11
N VAL A 136 -2.86 17.35 4.84
CA VAL A 136 -2.66 15.97 4.36
C VAL A 136 -3.79 15.09 4.86
N ILE A 137 -4.39 14.34 3.93
CA ILE A 137 -5.44 13.36 4.20
C ILE A 137 -4.90 11.98 3.85
N GLU A 138 -4.85 11.10 4.84
CA GLU A 138 -4.54 9.69 4.67
C GLU A 138 -5.79 8.92 4.22
N LEU A 139 -5.72 8.28 3.05
CA LEU A 139 -6.83 7.51 2.48
C LEU A 139 -7.19 6.32 3.37
N ARG A 140 -8.48 6.20 3.71
CA ARG A 140 -9.02 5.08 4.51
C ARG A 140 -9.95 4.18 3.70
N ALA A 141 -10.63 4.73 2.69
CA ALA A 141 -11.45 3.98 1.73
C ALA A 141 -11.12 4.36 0.29
N ARG A 142 -11.42 3.48 -0.67
CA ARG A 142 -11.23 3.79 -2.10
C ARG A 142 -12.03 5.04 -2.49
N PRO A 143 -11.54 5.85 -3.45
CA PRO A 143 -12.35 6.91 -4.03
C PRO A 143 -13.64 6.31 -4.60
N LYS A 144 -14.80 6.73 -4.09
CA LYS A 144 -16.12 6.32 -4.60
C LYS A 144 -16.69 7.47 -5.41
N ARG A 145 -17.26 7.15 -6.59
CA ARG A 145 -18.08 8.10 -7.33
C ARG A 145 -19.49 8.07 -6.76
N ASP A 146 -19.98 9.23 -6.35
CA ASP A 146 -21.36 9.41 -5.95
C ASP A 146 -22.25 9.29 -7.19
N VAL A 147 -23.20 8.34 -7.17
CA VAL A 147 -24.06 8.00 -8.32
C VAL A 147 -24.99 9.16 -8.71
N GLY A 148 -25.42 9.98 -7.74
CA GLY A 148 -26.33 11.10 -7.99
C GLY A 148 -25.62 12.34 -8.54
N THR A 149 -24.39 12.60 -8.10
CA THR A 149 -23.64 13.81 -8.45
C THR A 149 -22.54 13.59 -9.48
N GLY A 150 -22.13 12.33 -9.71
CA GLY A 150 -20.99 11.96 -10.56
C GLY A 150 -19.61 12.27 -9.96
N VAL A 151 -19.60 12.88 -8.78
CA VAL A 151 -18.41 13.40 -8.10
C VAL A 151 -17.64 12.29 -7.41
N ALA A 152 -16.32 12.24 -7.61
CA ALA A 152 -15.45 11.36 -6.85
C ALA A 152 -15.14 11.96 -5.47
N ARG A 153 -15.41 11.18 -4.41
CA ARG A 153 -15.04 11.50 -3.03
C ARG A 153 -14.14 10.41 -2.47
N ILE A 154 -13.21 10.79 -1.62
CA ILE A 154 -12.42 9.85 -0.81
C ILE A 154 -12.87 9.93 0.64
N ARG A 155 -12.78 8.81 1.36
CA ARG A 155 -12.85 8.81 2.82
C ARG A 155 -11.44 8.70 3.38
N GLY A 156 -11.06 9.61 4.27
CA GLY A 156 -9.71 9.66 4.80
C GLY A 156 -9.61 10.29 6.17
N ARG A 157 -8.45 10.10 6.80
CA ARG A 157 -8.06 10.65 8.10
C ARG A 157 -7.17 11.86 7.88
N VAL A 158 -7.51 12.99 8.48
CA VAL A 158 -6.70 14.20 8.43
C VAL A 158 -5.46 14.03 9.31
N GLY A 159 -4.30 14.45 8.81
CA GLY A 159 -3.02 14.30 9.50
C GLY A 159 -2.87 15.18 10.74
N GLU A 160 -3.45 16.39 10.72
CA GLU A 160 -3.30 17.37 11.80
C GLU A 160 -4.12 17.04 13.06
N ASP A 161 -5.40 16.70 12.89
CA ASP A 161 -6.34 16.50 14.01
C ASP A 161 -6.84 15.05 14.14
N GLY A 162 -6.53 14.19 13.16
CA GLY A 162 -6.96 12.80 13.14
C GLY A 162 -8.43 12.58 12.80
N LEU A 163 -9.21 13.61 12.43
CA LEU A 163 -10.62 13.44 12.06
C LEU A 163 -10.76 12.59 10.79
N VAL A 164 -11.79 11.74 10.76
CA VAL A 164 -12.07 10.86 9.61
C VAL A 164 -13.36 11.31 8.94
N GLY A 165 -13.32 11.51 7.62
CA GLY A 165 -14.48 11.93 6.86
C GLY A 165 -14.29 11.82 5.36
N SER A 166 -15.33 12.17 4.62
CA SER A 166 -15.36 12.18 3.16
C SER A 166 -15.04 13.56 2.60
N VAL A 167 -14.19 13.61 1.59
CA VAL A 167 -13.75 14.84 0.92
C VAL A 167 -13.80 14.65 -0.58
N MET A 168 -14.25 15.69 -1.28
CA MET A 168 -14.33 15.72 -2.74
C MET A 168 -12.94 15.81 -3.37
N VAL A 169 -12.64 14.96 -4.35
CA VAL A 169 -11.37 15.00 -5.08
C VAL A 169 -11.41 16.10 -6.16
N GLN A 170 -12.50 16.13 -6.92
CA GLN A 170 -12.71 17.06 -8.02
C GLN A 170 -14.19 17.46 -8.08
N GLY A 171 -14.47 18.76 -8.23
CA GLY A 171 -15.81 19.31 -8.42
C GLY A 171 -16.37 19.03 -9.82
N ASN A 172 -17.67 19.25 -9.98
CA ASN A 172 -18.38 19.08 -11.26
C ASN A 172 -17.88 20.02 -12.37
N ASP A 173 -17.28 21.15 -11.98
CA ASP A 173 -16.64 22.13 -12.86
C ASP A 173 -15.20 21.72 -13.27
N GLY A 174 -14.72 20.56 -12.82
CA GLY A 174 -13.36 20.08 -13.05
C GLY A 174 -12.33 20.65 -12.07
N THR A 175 -12.73 21.49 -11.12
CA THR A 175 -11.82 22.02 -10.08
C THR A 175 -11.31 20.89 -9.19
N ARG A 176 -9.99 20.68 -9.13
CA ARG A 176 -9.38 19.73 -8.20
C ARG A 176 -9.18 20.34 -6.83
N PHE A 177 -9.67 19.65 -5.80
CA PHE A 177 -9.47 20.00 -4.39
C PHE A 177 -8.37 19.17 -3.75
N LEU A 178 -8.13 17.95 -4.26
CA LEU A 178 -7.11 17.04 -3.75
C LEU A 178 -6.14 16.64 -4.86
N GLY A 179 -4.88 16.45 -4.50
CA GLY A 179 -3.82 15.90 -5.36
C GLY A 179 -3.06 14.79 -4.64
N GLY A 180 -2.73 13.72 -5.37
CA GLY A 180 -1.83 12.65 -4.90
C GLY A 180 -0.37 12.95 -5.18
#